data_AF-A0A1I5WN96-F1
#
_entry.id   AF-A0A1I5WN96-F1
#
_cell.length_a   1.000
_cell.length_b   1.000
_cell.length_c   1.000
_cell.angle_alpha   90.00
_cell.angle_beta   90.00
_cell.angle_gamma   90.00
#
_symmetry.space_group_name_H-M   'P 1'
#
loop_
_entity.id
_entity.type
_entity.pdbx_description
1 polymer ?
#
loop_
_entity_poly.entity_id
_entity_poly.type
_entity_poly.pdbx_seq_one_letter_code
_entity_poly.pdbx_strand_id
1 'polypeptide(L)'
;MRKLFALLTSALAAAAVVAGSPPVSAAPDSGVVPGLTGAAAKAAAGTAADKFLKLRREKAGRSVKPRLDAQQHTFWGPEPQLSSGADGILVTHSVVPDLRLSNSADVVYAPTVKPTGHSCIEVVTAYGLDQGGQVWAWDWCGTVGPAKVVPLDSSFLSTYTSTVDGHPAFTVQEVQTDAGSNRWTASLYNVKTGKWDDLFSQSGSDQSTLNEGWDIFELYSTVDPSTGQAYYCSDAKGKVFESSQLQLRIGGQWTPATESNSPLQPTANPNPSDYSCSSLRFEVPTPNSNWRVTV
;
A
#
# COMPACT_ATOMS: atom_id res chain seq x y z
N MET A 1 -13.39 41.97 56.13
CA MET A 1 -13.01 42.12 54.71
C MET A 1 -12.31 40.84 54.24
N ARG A 2 -13.02 39.90 53.62
CA ARG A 2 -12.46 38.72 52.95
C ARG A 2 -13.08 38.65 51.56
N LYS A 3 -12.27 38.87 50.53
CA LYS A 3 -12.67 38.77 49.11
C LYS A 3 -12.57 37.29 48.71
N LEU A 4 -13.69 36.69 48.30
CA LEU A 4 -13.69 35.41 47.59
C LEU A 4 -13.28 35.68 46.13
N PHE A 5 -12.19 35.08 45.67
CA PHE A 5 -11.86 34.96 44.26
C PHE A 5 -12.49 33.66 43.73
N ALA A 6 -13.44 33.78 42.80
CA ALA A 6 -13.93 32.67 42.01
C ALA A 6 -12.94 32.43 40.86
N LEU A 7 -12.23 31.30 40.89
CA LEU A 7 -11.51 30.79 39.72
C LEU A 7 -12.52 30.11 38.80
N LEU A 8 -12.81 30.74 37.65
CA LEU A 8 -13.39 30.03 36.51
C LEU A 8 -12.27 29.25 35.82
N THR A 9 -12.27 27.93 35.98
CA THR A 9 -11.50 27.02 35.13
C THR A 9 -12.29 26.79 33.84
N SER A 10 -11.91 27.49 32.77
CA SER A 10 -12.38 27.19 31.41
C SER A 10 -11.77 25.88 30.95
N ALA A 11 -12.57 24.81 30.91
CA ALA A 11 -12.20 23.57 30.23
C ALA A 11 -12.24 23.81 28.72
N LEU A 12 -11.07 23.95 28.08
CA LEU A 12 -10.98 23.81 26.62
C LEU A 12 -11.23 22.34 26.27
N ALA A 13 -12.43 22.05 25.77
CA ALA A 13 -12.69 20.82 25.06
C ALA A 13 -11.90 20.87 23.74
N ALA A 14 -10.79 20.13 23.67
CA ALA A 14 -10.12 19.85 22.42
C ALA A 14 -11.06 18.95 21.58
N ALA A 15 -11.75 19.54 20.62
CA ALA A 15 -12.47 18.78 19.61
C ALA A 15 -11.43 18.01 18.78
N ALA A 16 -11.38 16.69 18.95
CA ALA A 16 -10.66 15.83 18.03
C ALA A 16 -11.29 16.00 16.65
N VAL A 17 -10.54 16.57 15.72
CA VAL A 17 -10.91 16.57 14.31
C VAL A 17 -10.81 15.12 13.86
N VAL A 18 -11.95 14.42 13.82
CA VAL A 18 -12.02 13.12 13.15
C VAL A 18 -11.76 13.44 11.67
N ALA A 19 -10.59 13.10 11.17
CA ALA A 19 -10.28 13.21 9.76
C ALA A 19 -11.30 12.34 9.00
N GLY A 20 -12.28 12.99 8.37
CA GLY A 20 -13.23 12.30 7.51
C GLY A 20 -12.49 11.72 6.30
N SER A 21 -12.91 10.55 5.84
CA SER A 21 -12.40 9.96 4.60
C SER A 21 -12.47 10.99 3.46
N PRO A 22 -11.43 11.08 2.60
CA PRO A 22 -11.45 12.02 1.49
C PRO A 22 -12.67 11.78 0.58
N PRO A 23 -13.23 12.82 -0.04
CA PRO A 23 -14.37 12.68 -0.93
C PRO A 23 -13.98 11.79 -2.10
N VAL A 24 -14.80 10.79 -2.39
CA VAL A 24 -14.46 9.84 -3.44
C VAL A 24 -14.83 10.36 -4.83
N SER A 25 -13.92 10.24 -5.79
CA SER A 25 -14.10 10.73 -7.16
C SER A 25 -13.88 9.63 -8.18
N ALA A 26 -14.61 9.66 -9.29
CA ALA A 26 -14.41 8.72 -10.40
C ALA A 26 -13.17 9.05 -11.26
N ALA A 27 -12.64 10.27 -11.16
CA ALA A 27 -11.49 10.74 -11.93
C ALA A 27 -10.68 11.77 -11.13
N PRO A 28 -9.36 11.89 -11.40
CA PRO A 28 -8.58 12.99 -10.85
C PRO A 28 -9.18 14.33 -11.29
N ASP A 29 -9.33 15.24 -10.35
CA ASP A 29 -9.92 16.58 -10.53
C ASP A 29 -8.87 17.70 -10.38
N SER A 30 -7.59 17.32 -10.33
CA SER A 30 -6.42 18.16 -10.13
C SER A 30 -5.22 17.71 -10.99
N GLY A 31 -4.04 18.28 -10.73
CA GLY A 31 -2.81 18.10 -11.49
C GLY A 31 -2.21 16.69 -11.44
N VAL A 32 -0.90 16.59 -11.71
CA VAL A 32 -0.17 15.33 -11.79
C VAL A 32 0.76 15.21 -10.59
N VAL A 33 0.79 14.03 -9.95
CA VAL A 33 1.73 13.72 -8.87
C VAL A 33 3.18 13.84 -9.40
N PRO A 34 4.02 14.72 -8.83
CA PRO A 34 5.42 14.81 -9.24
C PRO A 34 6.16 13.48 -9.03
N GLY A 35 7.02 13.10 -9.96
CA GLY A 35 7.79 11.86 -9.86
C GLY A 35 8.37 11.42 -11.19
N LEU A 36 9.25 10.43 -11.13
CA LEU A 36 9.97 9.87 -12.27
C LEU A 36 9.05 8.96 -13.10
N THR A 37 9.28 8.93 -14.41
CA THR A 37 8.56 8.05 -15.35
C THR A 37 9.52 7.34 -16.30
N GLY A 38 9.03 6.32 -17.00
CA GLY A 38 9.77 5.62 -18.05
C GLY A 38 11.11 5.04 -17.56
N ALA A 39 12.19 5.23 -18.32
CA ALA A 39 13.51 4.70 -17.97
C ALA A 39 14.04 5.22 -16.62
N ALA A 40 13.69 6.46 -16.23
CA ALA A 40 14.09 7.03 -14.95
C ALA A 40 13.37 6.36 -13.78
N ALA A 41 12.07 6.06 -13.93
CA ALA A 41 11.31 5.28 -12.95
C ALA A 41 11.92 3.89 -12.76
N LYS A 42 12.21 3.18 -13.86
CA LYS A 42 12.85 1.86 -13.80
C LYS A 42 14.21 1.90 -13.11
N ALA A 43 15.04 2.90 -13.43
CA ALA A 43 16.33 3.06 -12.78
C ALA A 43 16.21 3.35 -11.27
N ALA A 44 15.24 4.16 -10.86
CA ALA A 44 15.01 4.50 -9.45
C ALA A 44 14.44 3.35 -8.62
N ALA A 45 13.61 2.50 -9.22
CA ALA A 45 13.14 1.26 -8.60
C ALA A 45 14.25 0.20 -8.48
N GLY A 46 15.30 0.31 -9.29
CA GLY A 46 16.48 -0.54 -9.23
C GLY A 46 16.19 -2.02 -9.48
N THR A 47 17.07 -2.90 -8.99
CA THR A 47 16.92 -4.36 -9.20
C THR A 47 15.80 -4.99 -8.38
N ALA A 48 15.23 -4.28 -7.41
CA ALA A 48 14.12 -4.76 -6.58
C ALA A 48 12.89 -5.09 -7.43
N ALA A 49 12.57 -4.24 -8.41
CA ALA A 49 11.46 -4.47 -9.33
C ALA A 49 11.68 -5.71 -10.21
N ASP A 50 12.89 -5.88 -10.78
CA ASP A 50 13.20 -7.06 -11.60
C ASP A 50 13.14 -8.36 -10.77
N LYS A 51 13.60 -8.32 -9.51
CA LYS A 51 13.52 -9.46 -8.57
C LYS A 51 12.08 -9.81 -8.22
N PHE A 52 11.25 -8.81 -7.90
CA PHE A 52 9.81 -8.99 -7.66
C PHE A 52 9.15 -9.71 -8.83
N LEU A 53 9.34 -9.20 -10.05
CA LEU A 53 8.71 -9.75 -11.24
C LEU A 53 9.13 -11.20 -11.48
N LYS A 54 10.41 -11.50 -11.26
CA LYS A 54 10.93 -12.87 -11.35
C LYS A 54 10.27 -13.81 -10.35
N LEU A 55 10.28 -13.46 -9.06
CA LEU A 55 9.71 -14.32 -8.00
C LEU A 55 8.20 -14.52 -8.17
N ARG A 56 7.48 -13.48 -8.60
CA ARG A 56 6.05 -13.58 -8.89
C ARG A 56 5.77 -14.52 -10.07
N ARG A 57 6.54 -14.43 -11.16
CA ARG A 57 6.43 -15.35 -12.31
C ARG A 57 6.77 -16.80 -11.94
N GLU A 58 7.78 -17.01 -11.10
CA GLU A 58 8.15 -18.34 -10.61
C GLU A 58 7.00 -18.97 -9.80
N LYS A 59 6.34 -18.20 -8.92
CA LYS A 59 5.16 -18.68 -8.18
C LYS A 59 3.95 -18.98 -9.07
N ALA A 60 3.68 -18.16 -10.08
CA ALA A 60 2.59 -18.39 -11.04
C ALA A 60 2.81 -19.65 -11.90
N GLY A 61 4.06 -20.10 -12.05
CA GLY A 61 4.44 -21.19 -12.96
C GLY A 61 4.29 -22.63 -12.46
N ARG A 62 4.26 -22.90 -11.14
CA ARG A 62 4.00 -24.20 -10.46
C ARG A 62 4.50 -24.17 -9.00
N SER A 63 3.98 -25.09 -8.17
CA SER A 63 4.20 -25.38 -6.74
C SER A 63 5.66 -25.67 -6.29
N VAL A 64 6.64 -24.89 -6.74
CA VAL A 64 8.06 -25.11 -6.47
C VAL A 64 8.58 -23.98 -5.60
N LYS A 65 9.09 -24.30 -4.41
CA LYS A 65 9.83 -23.35 -3.55
C LYS A 65 10.93 -22.68 -4.40
N PRO A 66 11.01 -21.34 -4.46
CA PRO A 66 12.06 -20.65 -5.20
C PRO A 66 13.43 -21.14 -4.74
N ARG A 67 14.26 -21.57 -5.69
CA ARG A 67 15.68 -21.90 -5.47
C ARG A 67 16.54 -20.85 -6.14
N LEU A 68 16.63 -19.71 -5.48
CA LEU A 68 17.81 -18.86 -5.45
C LEU A 68 18.00 -18.48 -3.97
N ASP A 69 18.54 -19.44 -3.23
CA ASP A 69 19.02 -19.37 -1.83
C ASP A 69 18.33 -18.33 -0.92
N ALA A 70 17.19 -18.75 -0.37
CA ALA A 70 16.56 -18.27 0.88
C ALA A 70 15.80 -16.93 0.90
N GLN A 71 15.47 -16.30 -0.23
CA GLN A 71 14.51 -15.18 -0.20
C GLN A 71 13.06 -15.69 -0.12
N GLN A 72 12.40 -15.40 0.98
CA GLN A 72 11.01 -15.69 1.24
C GLN A 72 10.12 -14.59 0.64
N HIS A 73 9.10 -15.00 -0.11
CA HIS A 73 8.00 -14.13 -0.54
C HIS A 73 6.73 -14.47 0.23
N THR A 74 6.28 -13.55 1.08
CA THR A 74 5.10 -13.69 1.93
C THR A 74 4.22 -12.46 1.81
N PHE A 75 2.92 -12.62 1.98
CA PHE A 75 2.00 -11.51 2.02
C PHE A 75 0.83 -11.78 2.96
N TRP A 76 0.19 -10.72 3.42
CA TRP A 76 -1.06 -10.80 4.18
C TRP A 76 -1.92 -9.55 4.01
N GLY A 77 -3.23 -9.74 3.88
CA GLY A 77 -4.20 -8.65 3.86
C GLY A 77 -5.45 -9.02 3.06
N PRO A 78 -6.39 -8.07 2.90
CA PRO A 78 -7.58 -8.25 2.07
C PRO A 78 -7.23 -8.50 0.60
N GLU A 79 -8.01 -9.39 -0.03
CA GLU A 79 -7.84 -9.77 -1.44
C GLU A 79 -9.13 -9.49 -2.23
N PRO A 80 -9.32 -8.27 -2.77
CA PRO A 80 -10.44 -7.94 -3.65
C PRO A 80 -10.68 -8.94 -4.78
N GLN A 81 -11.85 -9.56 -4.80
CA GLN A 81 -12.18 -10.65 -5.73
C GLN A 81 -12.71 -10.10 -7.06
N LEU A 82 -12.34 -10.73 -8.19
CA LEU A 82 -12.89 -10.38 -9.51
C LEU A 82 -14.42 -10.42 -9.54
N SER A 83 -14.99 -11.42 -8.86
CA SER A 83 -16.42 -11.68 -8.79
C SER A 83 -17.21 -10.58 -8.09
N SER A 84 -16.54 -9.66 -7.38
CA SER A 84 -17.18 -8.46 -6.82
C SER A 84 -17.70 -7.50 -7.90
N GLY A 85 -17.16 -7.59 -9.13
CA GLY A 85 -17.47 -6.63 -10.20
C GLY A 85 -16.93 -5.24 -9.92
N ALA A 86 -15.88 -5.12 -9.08
CA ALA A 86 -15.31 -3.84 -8.71
C ALA A 86 -14.62 -3.15 -9.91
N ASP A 87 -14.97 -1.87 -10.11
CA ASP A 87 -14.40 -0.95 -11.09
C ASP A 87 -13.54 0.13 -10.43
N GLY A 88 -13.21 -0.04 -9.14
CA GLY A 88 -12.33 0.85 -8.40
C GLY A 88 -12.00 0.37 -7.00
N ILE A 89 -10.97 0.98 -6.42
CA ILE A 89 -10.51 0.79 -5.04
C ILE A 89 -10.11 2.14 -4.44
N LEU A 90 -10.37 2.33 -3.16
CA LEU A 90 -9.90 3.46 -2.37
C LEU A 90 -9.38 2.92 -1.05
N VAL A 91 -8.22 3.41 -0.63
CA VAL A 91 -7.57 2.95 0.59
C VAL A 91 -6.55 3.96 1.10
N THR A 92 -6.35 4.00 2.42
CA THR A 92 -5.35 4.85 3.08
C THR A 92 -4.20 4.01 3.63
N HIS A 93 -2.99 4.32 3.19
CA HIS A 93 -1.77 3.58 3.48
C HIS A 93 -0.84 4.38 4.39
N SER A 94 -0.35 3.76 5.47
CA SER A 94 0.74 4.34 6.26
C SER A 94 2.06 4.35 5.48
N VAL A 95 2.96 5.26 5.86
CA VAL A 95 4.33 5.32 5.33
C VAL A 95 5.37 5.34 6.46
N VAL A 96 6.53 4.75 6.19
CA VAL A 96 7.67 4.67 7.12
C VAL A 96 8.91 5.27 6.44
N PRO A 97 8.96 6.60 6.23
CA PRO A 97 9.95 7.24 5.36
C PRO A 97 11.39 7.06 5.82
N ASP A 98 11.61 6.80 7.11
CA ASP A 98 12.92 6.57 7.72
C ASP A 98 13.34 5.09 7.73
N LEU A 99 12.50 4.16 7.26
CA LEU A 99 12.86 2.75 7.17
C LEU A 99 14.02 2.55 6.19
N ARG A 100 15.06 1.87 6.65
CA ARG A 100 16.20 1.42 5.84
C ARG A 100 16.42 -0.05 6.14
N LEU A 101 16.59 -0.85 5.09
CA LEU A 101 16.89 -2.27 5.23
C LEU A 101 18.40 -2.44 5.10
N SER A 102 18.97 -3.22 6.01
CA SER A 102 20.39 -3.52 6.08
C SER A 102 20.83 -4.53 5.02
N ASN A 103 19.91 -5.37 4.54
CA ASN A 103 20.14 -6.32 3.46
C ASN A 103 19.57 -5.79 2.13
N SER A 104 20.43 -5.58 1.14
CA SER A 104 20.06 -5.10 -0.21
C SER A 104 19.31 -6.12 -1.07
N ALA A 105 19.18 -7.37 -0.60
CA ALA A 105 18.27 -8.32 -1.19
C ALA A 105 16.83 -8.07 -0.73
N ASP A 106 16.62 -7.54 0.47
CA ASP A 106 15.31 -7.45 1.09
C ASP A 106 14.52 -6.24 0.59
N VAL A 107 13.22 -6.43 0.47
CA VAL A 107 12.29 -5.40 0.02
C VAL A 107 10.98 -5.55 0.79
N VAL A 108 10.50 -4.44 1.35
CA VAL A 108 9.18 -4.38 2.00
C VAL A 108 8.23 -3.63 1.06
N TYR A 109 7.19 -4.31 0.60
CA TYR A 109 6.10 -3.75 -0.20
C TYR A 109 4.86 -3.65 0.69
N ALA A 110 4.78 -2.54 1.44
CA ALA A 110 3.74 -2.39 2.43
C ALA A 110 3.36 -0.92 2.72
N PRO A 111 2.09 -0.57 2.57
CA PRO A 111 1.04 -1.33 1.88
C PRO A 111 1.21 -1.32 0.35
N THR A 112 0.66 -2.34 -0.32
CA THR A 112 0.47 -2.38 -1.79
C THR A 112 -0.98 -2.68 -2.13
N VAL A 113 -1.53 -2.03 -3.15
CA VAL A 113 -2.94 -2.16 -3.55
C VAL A 113 -3.12 -2.35 -5.06
N LYS A 114 -4.07 -3.21 -5.42
CA LYS A 114 -4.60 -3.41 -6.77
C LYS A 114 -6.11 -3.68 -6.70
N PRO A 115 -6.98 -2.98 -7.46
CA PRO A 115 -8.43 -3.15 -7.38
C PRO A 115 -8.93 -4.58 -7.61
N THR A 116 -8.48 -5.25 -8.67
CA THR A 116 -8.91 -6.60 -9.06
C THR A 116 -7.88 -7.23 -10.02
N GLY A 117 -8.07 -8.49 -10.42
CA GLY A 117 -7.20 -9.17 -11.39
C GLY A 117 -7.17 -8.55 -12.79
N HIS A 118 -8.13 -7.70 -13.16
CA HIS A 118 -8.17 -7.06 -14.48
C HIS A 118 -7.70 -5.59 -14.49
N SER A 119 -7.37 -5.02 -13.32
CA SER A 119 -6.87 -3.65 -13.26
C SER A 119 -5.44 -3.56 -13.81
N CYS A 120 -5.12 -2.41 -14.41
CA CYS A 120 -3.83 -2.21 -15.08
C CYS A 120 -2.74 -1.71 -14.15
N ILE A 121 -3.09 -1.22 -12.96
CA ILE A 121 -2.17 -0.52 -12.09
C ILE A 121 -2.17 -1.23 -10.74
N GLU A 122 -1.00 -1.30 -10.13
CA GLU A 122 -0.83 -1.59 -8.71
C GLU A 122 -0.06 -0.41 -8.11
N VAL A 123 -0.53 0.10 -6.97
CA VAL A 123 0.17 1.15 -6.24
C VAL A 123 0.93 0.53 -5.07
N VAL A 124 2.25 0.60 -5.15
CA VAL A 124 3.18 -0.09 -4.22
C VAL A 124 3.88 0.94 -3.36
N THR A 125 3.90 0.75 -2.04
CA THR A 125 4.84 1.47 -1.15
C THR A 125 6.05 0.57 -0.91
N ALA A 126 7.21 0.94 -1.46
CA ALA A 126 8.42 0.13 -1.49
C ALA A 126 9.54 0.69 -0.61
N TYR A 127 10.16 -0.17 0.21
CA TYR A 127 11.35 0.11 1.03
C TYR A 127 12.44 -0.93 0.78
N GLY A 128 13.70 -0.63 1.14
CA GLY A 128 14.86 -1.48 0.83
C GLY A 128 15.56 -1.12 -0.49
N LEU A 129 15.20 0.03 -1.04
CA LEU A 129 15.85 0.65 -2.19
C LEU A 129 16.91 1.57 -1.62
N ASP A 130 18.14 1.57 -2.13
CA ASP A 130 19.29 2.32 -1.60
C ASP A 130 19.05 3.85 -1.39
N GLN A 131 17.87 4.37 -1.75
CA GLN A 131 17.45 5.77 -1.70
C GLN A 131 16.25 6.05 -0.76
N GLY A 132 15.90 5.12 0.14
CA GLY A 132 14.76 5.26 1.04
C GLY A 132 13.43 4.81 0.41
N GLY A 133 12.32 5.08 1.10
CA GLY A 133 11.00 4.60 0.67
C GLY A 133 10.47 5.34 -0.58
N GLN A 134 9.69 4.64 -1.39
CA GLN A 134 9.11 5.15 -2.63
C GLN A 134 7.66 4.67 -2.79
N VAL A 135 6.83 5.45 -3.48
CA VAL A 135 5.52 5.02 -4.01
C VAL A 135 5.66 4.77 -5.50
N TRP A 136 5.22 3.61 -5.96
CA TRP A 136 5.26 3.22 -7.36
C TRP A 136 3.85 3.09 -7.92
N ALA A 137 3.67 3.42 -9.20
CA ALA A 137 2.63 2.81 -10.01
C ALA A 137 3.27 1.73 -10.87
N TRP A 138 2.96 0.47 -10.56
CA TRP A 138 3.33 -0.69 -11.35
C TRP A 138 2.34 -0.87 -12.48
N ASP A 139 2.83 -0.92 -13.71
CA ASP A 139 2.03 -1.05 -14.92
C ASP A 139 1.94 -2.52 -15.34
N TRP A 140 0.80 -3.15 -15.07
CA TRP A 140 0.53 -4.54 -15.43
C TRP A 140 0.05 -4.73 -16.88
N CYS A 141 -0.34 -3.66 -17.57
CA CYS A 141 -0.94 -3.74 -18.91
C CYS A 141 0.00 -3.32 -20.04
N GLY A 142 1.12 -2.66 -19.74
CA GLY A 142 2.10 -2.18 -20.70
C GLY A 142 3.50 -2.71 -20.39
N THR A 143 4.26 -1.93 -19.63
CA THR A 143 5.69 -2.16 -19.36
C THR A 143 5.98 -3.36 -18.46
N VAL A 144 5.01 -3.82 -17.67
CA VAL A 144 5.16 -4.89 -16.67
C VAL A 144 6.28 -4.55 -15.69
N GLY A 145 6.13 -3.41 -15.02
CA GLY A 145 7.12 -2.86 -14.11
C GLY A 145 6.72 -1.48 -13.56
N PRO A 146 7.56 -0.86 -12.71
CA PRO A 146 7.32 0.49 -12.21
C PRO A 146 7.36 1.52 -13.36
N ALA A 147 6.19 2.08 -13.69
CA ALA A 147 6.05 3.10 -14.74
C ALA A 147 6.09 4.53 -14.18
N LYS A 148 5.73 4.68 -12.90
CA LYS A 148 5.84 5.92 -12.12
C LYS A 148 6.53 5.60 -10.79
N VAL A 149 7.48 6.44 -10.38
CA VAL A 149 8.15 6.35 -9.08
C VAL A 149 8.15 7.72 -8.41
N VAL A 150 7.68 7.78 -7.17
CA VAL A 150 7.61 8.99 -6.35
C VAL A 150 8.37 8.74 -5.05
N PRO A 151 9.48 9.44 -4.78
CA PRO A 151 10.19 9.32 -3.51
C PRO A 151 9.32 9.74 -2.32
N LEU A 152 9.42 9.05 -1.18
CA LEU A 152 8.81 9.47 0.09
C LEU A 152 9.65 10.58 0.76
N ASP A 153 9.89 11.66 0.04
CA ASP A 153 10.62 12.82 0.53
C ASP A 153 9.71 13.83 1.25
N SER A 154 10.31 14.92 1.76
CA SER A 154 9.54 15.98 2.45
C SER A 154 8.44 16.63 1.59
N SER A 155 8.60 16.65 0.26
CA SER A 155 7.59 17.20 -0.65
C SER A 155 6.38 16.26 -0.72
N PHE A 156 6.63 14.96 -0.87
CA PHE A 156 5.58 13.94 -0.83
C PHE A 156 4.85 13.98 0.52
N LEU A 157 5.60 13.88 1.62
CA LEU A 157 5.03 13.86 2.97
C LEU A 157 4.18 15.10 3.23
N SER A 158 4.66 16.30 2.88
CA SER A 158 3.88 17.52 3.12
C SER A 158 2.65 17.66 2.22
N THR A 159 2.60 17.02 1.04
CA THR A 159 1.55 17.22 0.03
C THR A 159 0.48 16.14 0.05
N TYR A 160 0.87 14.89 0.29
CA TYR A 160 -0.01 13.73 0.15
C TYR A 160 -0.25 12.98 1.46
N THR A 161 0.48 13.30 2.54
CA THR A 161 0.26 12.62 3.83
C THR A 161 -0.45 13.48 4.85
N SER A 162 -1.31 12.84 5.63
CA SER A 162 -1.85 13.33 6.89
C SER A 162 -1.55 12.33 8.00
N THR A 163 -1.90 12.63 9.25
CA THR A 163 -1.77 11.67 10.35
C THR A 163 -3.04 10.84 10.47
N VAL A 164 -2.92 9.52 10.27
CA VAL A 164 -4.00 8.54 10.46
C VAL A 164 -3.48 7.50 11.44
N ASP A 165 -4.28 7.19 12.47
CA ASP A 165 -3.93 6.25 13.55
C ASP A 165 -2.55 6.50 14.21
N GLY A 166 -2.09 7.76 14.20
CA GLY A 166 -0.80 8.18 14.76
C GLY A 166 0.39 8.13 13.81
N HIS A 167 0.20 7.68 12.57
CA HIS A 167 1.26 7.54 11.56
C HIS A 167 1.02 8.45 10.34
N PRO A 168 2.08 8.90 9.65
CA PRO A 168 1.91 9.56 8.36
C PRO A 168 1.32 8.55 7.37
N ALA A 169 0.26 8.94 6.66
CA ALA A 169 -0.45 8.10 5.72
C ALA A 169 -0.97 8.89 4.53
N PHE A 170 -1.00 8.28 3.34
CA PHE A 170 -1.60 8.85 2.13
C PHE A 170 -2.81 8.02 1.68
N THR A 171 -3.78 8.68 1.05
CA THR A 171 -4.92 7.98 0.46
C THR A 171 -4.72 7.87 -1.06
N VAL A 172 -4.93 6.67 -1.57
CA VAL A 172 -4.93 6.36 -2.99
C VAL A 172 -6.31 5.91 -3.41
N GLN A 173 -6.71 6.27 -4.62
CA GLN A 173 -7.78 5.62 -5.33
C GLN A 173 -7.30 5.14 -6.69
N GLU A 174 -7.84 4.03 -7.18
CA GLU A 174 -7.64 3.57 -8.55
C GLU A 174 -9.01 3.18 -9.12
N VAL A 175 -9.33 3.70 -10.32
CA VAL A 175 -10.66 3.57 -10.92
C VAL A 175 -10.56 3.24 -12.41
N GLN A 176 -11.42 2.35 -12.89
CA GLN A 176 -11.63 2.11 -14.31
C GLN A 176 -12.36 3.31 -14.92
N THR A 177 -11.60 4.17 -15.58
CA THR A 177 -12.10 5.41 -16.18
C THR A 177 -12.71 5.20 -17.57
N ASP A 178 -12.35 4.11 -18.25
CA ASP A 178 -12.99 3.66 -19.49
C ASP A 178 -13.01 2.14 -19.58
N ALA A 179 -14.19 1.54 -19.42
CA ALA A 179 -14.38 0.09 -19.50
C ALA A 179 -14.15 -0.47 -20.92
N GLY A 180 -14.37 0.33 -21.99
CA GLY A 180 -14.23 -0.13 -23.37
C GLY A 180 -12.80 -0.42 -23.79
N SER A 181 -11.83 0.28 -23.20
CA SER A 181 -10.40 0.10 -23.41
C SER A 181 -9.67 -0.51 -22.20
N ASN A 182 -10.41 -0.89 -21.15
CA ASN A 182 -9.88 -1.26 -19.84
C ASN A 182 -8.85 -0.23 -19.30
N ARG A 183 -9.21 1.05 -19.34
CA ARG A 183 -8.36 2.14 -18.87
C ARG A 183 -8.57 2.41 -17.39
N TRP A 184 -7.49 2.26 -16.62
CA TRP A 184 -7.44 2.54 -15.19
C TRP A 184 -6.61 3.80 -14.92
N THR A 185 -7.01 4.54 -13.90
CA THR A 185 -6.30 5.73 -13.42
C THR A 185 -6.13 5.61 -11.91
N ALA A 186 -4.87 5.63 -11.45
CA ALA A 186 -4.52 5.73 -10.04
C ALA A 186 -4.29 7.21 -9.68
N SER A 187 -4.73 7.63 -8.51
CA SER A 187 -4.64 9.02 -8.04
C SER A 187 -4.34 9.09 -6.55
N LEU A 188 -3.59 10.11 -6.14
CA LEU A 188 -3.28 10.38 -4.73
C LEU A 188 -4.05 11.58 -4.23
N TYR A 189 -4.58 11.50 -3.01
CA TYR A 189 -5.26 12.63 -2.38
C TYR A 189 -4.26 13.67 -1.91
N ASN A 190 -4.31 14.86 -2.51
CA ASN A 190 -3.51 16.01 -2.14
C ASN A 190 -4.15 16.70 -0.92
N VAL A 191 -3.58 16.48 0.26
CA VAL A 191 -4.12 17.00 1.52
C VAL A 191 -4.03 18.54 1.62
N LYS A 192 -3.18 19.18 0.80
CA LYS A 192 -3.09 20.66 0.77
C LYS A 192 -4.23 21.28 -0.01
N THR A 193 -4.64 20.67 -1.11
CA THR A 193 -5.66 21.22 -2.02
C THR A 193 -7.04 20.59 -1.81
N GLY A 194 -7.10 19.44 -1.14
CA GLY A 194 -8.31 18.66 -0.95
C GLY A 194 -8.81 17.97 -2.21
N LYS A 195 -7.91 17.69 -3.17
CA LYS A 195 -8.21 17.16 -4.51
C LYS A 195 -7.41 15.91 -4.85
N TRP A 196 -7.79 15.22 -5.91
CA TRP A 196 -7.10 14.04 -6.43
C TRP A 196 -6.14 14.41 -7.56
N ASP A 197 -4.84 14.18 -7.35
CA ASP A 197 -3.81 14.35 -8.39
C ASP A 197 -3.58 12.99 -9.10
N ASP A 198 -3.44 13.02 -10.43
CA ASP A 198 -3.16 11.83 -11.25
C ASP A 198 -1.76 11.28 -10.96
N LEU A 199 -1.69 10.03 -10.51
CA LEU A 199 -0.42 9.33 -10.31
C LEU A 199 0.03 8.70 -11.61
N PHE A 200 -0.87 7.93 -12.24
CA PHE A 200 -0.61 7.17 -13.45
C PHE A 200 -1.92 6.66 -14.06
N SER A 201 -1.98 6.63 -15.39
CA SER A 201 -3.09 6.05 -16.14
C SER A 201 -2.57 5.02 -17.14
N GLN A 202 -3.27 3.90 -17.29
CA GLN A 202 -2.90 2.86 -18.25
C GLN A 202 -4.14 2.11 -18.76
N SER A 203 -4.09 1.67 -20.00
CA SER A 203 -5.08 0.78 -20.63
C SER A 203 -4.43 -0.49 -21.18
N GLY A 204 -5.20 -1.56 -21.35
CA GLY A 204 -4.75 -2.79 -21.97
C GLY A 204 -5.24 -4.03 -21.25
N SER A 205 -4.54 -5.14 -21.42
CA SER A 205 -4.85 -6.40 -20.75
C SER A 205 -3.88 -6.62 -19.60
N ASP A 206 -4.41 -6.92 -18.42
CA ASP A 206 -3.59 -7.30 -17.27
C ASP A 206 -2.71 -8.52 -17.61
N GLN A 207 -1.44 -8.45 -17.22
CA GLN A 207 -0.43 -9.50 -17.41
C GLN A 207 0.01 -10.15 -16.09
N SER A 208 -0.71 -9.89 -14.99
CA SER A 208 -0.41 -10.45 -13.67
C SER A 208 -0.79 -11.94 -13.56
N THR A 209 -1.70 -12.41 -14.42
CA THR A 209 -2.28 -13.78 -14.44
C THR A 209 -3.16 -14.15 -13.24
N LEU A 210 -3.45 -13.17 -12.37
CA LEU A 210 -4.29 -13.33 -11.19
C LEU A 210 -5.72 -12.85 -11.48
N ASN A 211 -6.71 -13.42 -10.80
CA ASN A 211 -8.10 -12.96 -10.90
C ASN A 211 -8.41 -11.93 -9.80
N GLU A 212 -7.69 -12.01 -8.71
CA GLU A 212 -7.77 -11.17 -7.55
C GLU A 212 -6.96 -9.87 -7.68
N GLY A 213 -7.42 -8.84 -6.97
CA GLY A 213 -6.63 -7.69 -6.56
C GLY A 213 -6.05 -7.93 -5.16
N TRP A 214 -5.48 -6.90 -4.55
CA TRP A 214 -4.93 -6.99 -3.19
C TRP A 214 -4.92 -5.64 -2.50
N ASP A 215 -4.91 -5.67 -1.17
CA ASP A 215 -4.49 -4.60 -0.27
C ASP A 215 -3.67 -5.28 0.83
N ILE A 216 -2.34 -5.34 0.68
CA ILE A 216 -1.53 -6.30 1.44
C ILE A 216 -0.24 -5.70 2.01
N PHE A 217 0.20 -6.30 3.09
CA PHE A 217 1.58 -6.29 3.57
C PHE A 217 2.35 -7.39 2.83
N GLU A 218 3.27 -7.04 1.94
CA GLU A 218 4.06 -7.99 1.14
C GLU A 218 5.56 -7.83 1.44
N LEU A 219 6.26 -8.96 1.56
CA LEU A 219 7.67 -9.02 1.91
C LEU A 219 8.44 -9.91 0.95
N TYR A 220 9.63 -9.43 0.61
CA TYR A 220 10.70 -10.18 -0.01
C TYR A 220 11.88 -10.16 0.95
N SER A 221 12.06 -11.23 1.73
CA SER A 221 12.93 -11.21 2.90
C SER A 221 13.91 -12.36 2.93
N THR A 222 15.11 -12.09 3.45
CA THR A 222 16.20 -13.07 3.55
C THR A 222 16.44 -13.36 5.02
N VAL A 223 16.57 -14.64 5.37
CA VAL A 223 16.90 -15.04 6.75
C VAL A 223 18.36 -14.71 7.07
N ASP A 224 18.58 -13.99 8.16
CA ASP A 224 19.88 -13.83 8.80
C ASP A 224 20.27 -15.12 9.52
N PRO A 225 21.34 -15.81 9.08
CA PRO A 225 21.74 -17.09 9.68
C PRO A 225 22.23 -16.96 11.13
N SER A 226 22.57 -15.75 11.59
CA SER A 226 23.06 -15.53 12.96
C SER A 226 21.93 -15.44 13.99
N THR A 227 20.75 -14.98 13.59
CA THR A 227 19.57 -14.82 14.45
C THR A 227 18.46 -15.82 14.14
N GLY A 228 18.46 -16.40 12.93
CA GLY A 228 17.37 -17.24 12.44
C GLY A 228 16.10 -16.46 12.07
N GLN A 229 16.16 -15.13 12.07
CA GLN A 229 15.07 -14.24 11.67
C GLN A 229 15.43 -13.53 10.36
N ALA A 230 14.45 -12.99 9.65
CA ALA A 230 14.73 -12.18 8.48
C ALA A 230 15.33 -10.81 8.87
N TYR A 231 16.21 -10.27 8.01
CA TYR A 231 16.88 -8.98 8.26
C TYR A 231 15.89 -7.83 8.53
N TYR A 232 14.77 -7.78 7.78
CA TYR A 232 13.76 -6.74 8.01
C TYR A 232 13.19 -6.74 9.44
N CYS A 233 13.24 -7.87 10.17
CA CYS A 233 12.70 -7.97 11.53
C CYS A 233 13.44 -7.06 12.51
N SER A 234 14.77 -6.95 12.39
CA SER A 234 15.56 -6.01 13.18
C SER A 234 15.49 -4.60 12.61
N ASP A 235 15.52 -4.46 11.29
CA ASP A 235 15.53 -3.16 10.59
C ASP A 235 14.23 -2.37 10.78
N ALA A 236 13.09 -3.06 10.77
CA ALA A 236 11.76 -2.46 10.92
C ALA A 236 11.22 -2.55 12.35
N LYS A 237 12.02 -2.94 13.35
CA LYS A 237 11.56 -3.08 14.73
C LYS A 237 10.86 -1.83 15.26
N GLY A 238 9.64 -2.00 15.76
CA GLY A 238 8.77 -0.94 16.26
C GLY A 238 8.11 -0.10 15.18
N LYS A 239 8.31 -0.42 13.89
CA LYS A 239 7.62 0.21 12.77
C LYS A 239 6.26 -0.44 12.57
N VAL A 240 5.35 0.34 11.99
CA VAL A 240 3.95 0.01 11.83
C VAL A 240 3.54 0.23 10.38
N PHE A 241 3.06 -0.82 9.74
CA PHE A 241 2.49 -0.80 8.39
C PHE A 241 0.99 -1.00 8.50
N GLU A 242 0.22 -0.12 7.89
CA GLU A 242 -1.23 -0.10 8.05
C GLU A 242 -1.90 0.25 6.73
N SER A 243 -3.02 -0.42 6.51
CA SER A 243 -3.99 -0.03 5.52
C SER A 243 -5.33 0.15 6.19
N SER A 244 -6.08 1.18 5.77
CA SER A 244 -7.34 1.54 6.40
C SER A 244 -8.34 2.11 5.41
N GLN A 245 -9.62 1.99 5.76
CA GLN A 245 -10.74 2.51 4.98
C GLN A 245 -10.80 1.90 3.56
N LEU A 246 -10.40 0.63 3.42
CA LEU A 246 -10.52 -0.05 2.13
C LEU A 246 -11.99 -0.10 1.69
N GLN A 247 -12.24 0.46 0.51
CA GLN A 247 -13.51 0.47 -0.18
C GLN A 247 -13.32 0.02 -1.62
N LEU A 248 -14.28 -0.74 -2.14
CA LEU A 248 -14.39 -1.08 -3.55
C LEU A 248 -15.46 -0.23 -4.21
N ARG A 249 -15.24 0.19 -5.44
CA ARG A 249 -16.27 0.81 -6.27
C ARG A 249 -16.96 -0.29 -7.06
N ILE A 250 -18.26 -0.46 -6.87
CA ILE A 250 -19.07 -1.53 -7.50
C ILE A 250 -20.30 -0.86 -8.10
N GLY A 251 -20.47 -1.00 -9.42
CA GLY A 251 -21.57 -0.32 -10.13
C GLY A 251 -21.55 1.20 -9.94
N GLY A 252 -20.35 1.79 -9.85
CA GLY A 252 -20.15 3.21 -9.62
C GLY A 252 -20.30 3.68 -8.16
N GLN A 253 -20.66 2.81 -7.21
CA GLN A 253 -20.86 3.14 -5.80
C GLN A 253 -19.72 2.61 -4.92
N TRP A 254 -19.26 3.40 -3.97
CA TRP A 254 -18.23 2.99 -3.01
C TRP A 254 -18.84 2.17 -1.90
N THR A 255 -18.38 0.93 -1.79
CA THR A 255 -18.86 -0.07 -0.85
C THR A 255 -17.69 -0.49 0.04
N PRO A 256 -17.87 -0.57 1.37
CA PRO A 256 -16.86 -1.11 2.25
C PRO A 256 -16.41 -2.52 1.83
N ALA A 257 -15.13 -2.83 2.09
CA ALA A 257 -14.67 -4.20 2.02
C ALA A 257 -15.39 -5.10 3.03
N THR A 258 -15.68 -6.33 2.61
CA THR A 258 -16.35 -7.39 3.37
C THR A 258 -15.62 -8.70 3.14
N GLU A 259 -15.93 -9.72 3.93
CA GLU A 259 -15.38 -11.07 3.72
C GLU A 259 -15.72 -11.64 2.34
N SER A 260 -16.87 -11.29 1.76
CA SER A 260 -17.30 -11.83 0.46
C SER A 260 -16.58 -11.18 -0.73
N ASN A 261 -16.21 -9.89 -0.63
CA ASN A 261 -15.59 -9.18 -1.74
C ASN A 261 -14.07 -9.00 -1.55
N SER A 262 -13.56 -9.06 -0.32
CA SER A 262 -12.16 -8.85 0.03
C SER A 262 -11.75 -9.72 1.24
N PRO A 263 -11.80 -11.06 1.14
CA PRO A 263 -11.38 -11.96 2.22
C PRO A 263 -9.92 -11.72 2.60
N LEU A 264 -9.57 -11.96 3.86
CA LEU A 264 -8.18 -11.93 4.31
C LEU A 264 -7.43 -13.17 3.80
N GLN A 265 -6.30 -12.95 3.14
CA GLN A 265 -5.48 -14.00 2.55
C GLN A 265 -4.02 -13.93 3.06
N PRO A 266 -3.29 -15.05 3.05
CA PRO A 266 -3.75 -16.42 2.75
C PRO A 266 -4.58 -17.05 3.90
N THR A 267 -4.68 -16.34 5.03
CA THR A 267 -5.42 -16.76 6.22
C THR A 267 -5.89 -15.53 7.00
N ALA A 268 -7.03 -15.65 7.68
CA ALA A 268 -7.49 -14.63 8.62
C ALA A 268 -6.61 -14.54 9.88
N ASN A 269 -5.83 -15.58 10.19
CA ASN A 269 -5.00 -15.68 11.40
C ASN A 269 -3.54 -16.01 11.00
N PRO A 270 -2.75 -15.04 10.52
CA PRO A 270 -1.36 -15.27 10.13
C PRO A 270 -0.48 -15.61 11.33
N ASN A 271 0.47 -16.52 11.13
CA ASN A 271 1.48 -16.85 12.14
C ASN A 271 2.75 -16.02 11.87
N PRO A 272 3.22 -15.18 12.82
CA PRO A 272 4.47 -14.39 12.67
C PRO A 272 5.68 -15.19 12.20
N SER A 273 5.82 -16.44 12.65
CA SER A 273 6.94 -17.31 12.24
C SER A 273 6.93 -17.65 10.75
N ASP A 274 5.77 -17.61 10.09
CA ASP A 274 5.67 -17.82 8.64
C ASP A 274 6.27 -16.66 7.84
N TYR A 275 6.62 -15.54 8.48
CA TYR A 275 7.28 -14.38 7.87
C TYR A 275 8.74 -14.24 8.33
N SER A 276 9.29 -15.29 8.95
CA SER A 276 10.63 -15.30 9.53
C SER A 276 10.88 -14.16 10.53
N CYS A 277 9.83 -13.65 11.18
CA CYS A 277 9.91 -12.59 12.18
C CYS A 277 8.87 -12.83 13.27
N SER A 278 9.30 -13.47 14.37
CA SER A 278 8.39 -13.87 15.45
C SER A 278 7.85 -12.69 16.28
N SER A 279 8.42 -11.49 16.13
CA SER A 279 7.93 -10.29 16.80
C SER A 279 6.73 -9.64 16.10
N LEU A 280 6.40 -10.04 14.86
CA LEU A 280 5.27 -9.47 14.15
C LEU A 280 3.97 -9.61 14.93
N ARG A 281 3.16 -8.56 14.84
CA ARG A 281 1.79 -8.53 15.34
C ARG A 281 0.89 -8.13 14.20
N PHE A 282 0.00 -9.04 13.83
CA PHE A 282 -1.05 -8.81 12.85
C PHE A 282 -2.33 -8.46 13.59
N GLU A 283 -2.93 -7.34 13.22
CA GLU A 283 -4.15 -6.82 13.81
C GLU A 283 -5.13 -6.46 12.69
N VAL A 284 -6.42 -6.71 12.94
CA VAL A 284 -7.52 -6.35 12.03
C VAL A 284 -8.44 -5.40 12.79
N PRO A 285 -8.10 -4.09 12.87
CA PRO A 285 -8.92 -3.13 13.62
C PRO A 285 -10.36 -3.02 13.12
N THR A 286 -10.59 -3.26 11.83
CA THR A 286 -11.92 -3.35 11.22
C THR A 286 -11.90 -4.47 10.18
N PRO A 287 -12.77 -5.49 10.30
CA PRO A 287 -12.76 -6.65 9.40
C PRO A 287 -12.71 -6.25 7.93
N ASN A 288 -11.77 -6.84 7.19
CA ASN A 288 -11.56 -6.69 5.75
C ASN A 288 -11.23 -5.27 5.25
N SER A 289 -11.40 -4.23 6.07
CA SER A 289 -11.22 -2.83 5.66
C SER A 289 -9.97 -2.17 6.25
N ASN A 290 -9.56 -2.61 7.45
CA ASN A 290 -8.36 -2.12 8.11
C ASN A 290 -7.49 -3.29 8.56
N TRP A 291 -6.20 -3.20 8.28
CA TRP A 291 -5.20 -4.10 8.83
C TRP A 291 -3.98 -3.31 9.31
N ARG A 292 -3.30 -3.88 10.30
CA ARG A 292 -2.08 -3.33 10.89
C ARG A 292 -1.08 -4.45 11.11
N VAL A 293 0.16 -4.20 10.74
CA VAL A 293 1.32 -5.05 11.02
C VAL A 293 2.36 -4.23 11.78
N THR A 294 2.61 -4.61 13.03
CA THR A 294 3.72 -4.06 13.82
C THR A 294 4.87 -5.05 13.84
N VAL A 295 6.10 -4.59 13.60
CA VAL A 295 7.32 -5.42 13.62
C VAL A 295 8.01 -5.39 14.97
#